data_AF-A0A538B1T0-F1
#
_entry.id   AF-A0A538B1T0-F1
#
_cell.length_a   1.000
_cell.length_b   1.000
_cell.length_c   1.000
_cell.angle_alpha   90.00
_cell.angle_beta   90.00
_cell.angle_gamma   90.00
#
_symmetry.space_group_name_H-M   'P 1'
#
loop_
_entity.id
_entity.type
_entity.pdbx_description
1 polymer ?
#
loop_
_entity_poly.entity_id
_entity_poly.type
_entity_poly.pdbx_seq_one_letter_code
_entity_poly.pdbx_strand_id
1 'polypeptide(L)'
;MTDTDIADAIAAGGGTEVSSIPALRLHVVNVDAATVAASLAEYRADPRVQSVDRDRTRDAEATPNDPSYPDQWALPQIGWDQAYGSTTISGISTIAVLDTGVQSSDVPSGPGWSAFGTDPNIDSNGHGTWIASIAGATTD
;
A
#
# COMPACT_ATOMS: atom_id res chain seq x y z
N MET A 1 16.06 -18.13 -14.65
CA MET A 1 14.90 -17.84 -15.51
C MET A 1 15.21 -16.53 -16.21
N THR A 2 15.15 -16.54 -17.53
CA THR A 2 15.40 -15.37 -18.38
C THR A 2 14.09 -14.60 -18.61
N ASP A 3 14.17 -13.37 -19.12
CA ASP A 3 12.99 -12.59 -19.50
C ASP A 3 12.16 -13.33 -20.57
N THR A 4 12.83 -14.07 -21.46
CA THR A 4 12.16 -14.95 -22.43
C THR A 4 11.41 -16.09 -21.75
N ASP A 5 12.02 -16.77 -20.76
CA ASP A 5 11.33 -17.85 -20.03
C ASP A 5 10.07 -17.33 -19.31
N ILE A 6 10.11 -16.10 -18.79
CA ILE A 6 8.99 -15.43 -18.13
C ILE A 6 7.90 -15.11 -19.16
N ALA A 7 8.25 -14.48 -20.28
CA ALA A 7 7.30 -14.13 -21.33
C ALA A 7 6.62 -15.38 -21.91
N ASP A 8 7.36 -16.47 -22.09
CA ASP A 8 6.84 -17.74 -22.57
C ASP A 8 5.89 -18.39 -21.55
N ALA A 9 6.17 -18.29 -20.25
CA ALA A 9 5.28 -18.78 -19.20
C ALA A 9 3.96 -17.98 -19.17
N ILE A 10 4.05 -16.66 -19.26
CA ILE A 10 2.89 -15.76 -19.32
C ILE A 10 2.03 -16.06 -20.56
N ALA A 11 2.66 -16.21 -21.73
CA ALA A 11 1.95 -16.53 -22.96
C ALA A 11 1.31 -17.92 -22.92
N ALA A 12 1.95 -18.92 -22.31
CA ALA A 12 1.42 -20.28 -22.21
C ALA A 12 0.10 -20.35 -21.42
N GLY A 13 -0.04 -19.56 -20.34
CA GLY A 13 -1.30 -19.45 -19.61
C GLY A 13 -2.34 -18.51 -20.27
N GLY A 14 -2.05 -18.00 -21.47
CA GLY A 14 -2.95 -17.15 -22.25
C GLY A 14 -3.05 -15.72 -21.74
N GLY A 15 -2.02 -15.24 -21.04
CA GLY A 15 -2.01 -13.90 -20.48
C GLY A 15 -1.09 -12.91 -21.18
N THR A 16 -1.27 -11.64 -20.84
CA THR A 16 -0.38 -10.54 -21.20
C THR A 16 0.04 -9.78 -19.95
N GLU A 17 1.33 -9.52 -19.81
CA GLU A 17 1.84 -8.74 -18.67
C GLU A 17 1.34 -7.30 -18.73
N VAL A 18 0.89 -6.77 -17.59
CA VAL A 18 0.49 -5.37 -17.43
C VAL A 18 1.40 -4.60 -16.48
N SER A 19 1.98 -5.28 -15.49
CA SER A 19 2.98 -4.70 -14.60
C SER A 19 3.80 -5.79 -13.91
N SER A 20 4.88 -5.40 -13.25
CA SER A 20 5.70 -6.32 -12.46
C SER A 20 6.23 -5.65 -11.20
N ILE A 21 6.52 -6.47 -10.19
CA ILE A 21 7.24 -6.10 -8.97
C ILE A 21 8.52 -6.94 -8.94
N PRO A 22 9.63 -6.46 -9.54
CA PRO A 22 10.84 -7.27 -9.72
C PRO A 22 11.44 -7.78 -8.42
N ALA A 23 11.37 -6.99 -7.34
CA ALA A 23 11.86 -7.37 -6.01
C ALA A 23 11.17 -8.62 -5.45
N LEU A 24 9.93 -8.89 -5.89
CA LEU A 24 9.15 -10.08 -5.51
C LEU A 24 9.16 -11.16 -6.60
N ARG A 25 9.74 -10.89 -7.78
CA ARG A 25 9.58 -11.69 -9.00
C ARG A 25 8.09 -11.94 -9.29
N LEU A 26 7.27 -10.91 -9.07
CA LEU A 26 5.82 -10.95 -9.24
C LEU A 26 5.46 -10.25 -10.55
N HIS A 27 4.59 -10.88 -11.31
CA HIS A 27 4.08 -10.39 -12.58
C HIS A 27 2.56 -10.28 -12.49
N VAL A 28 2.02 -9.13 -12.85
CA VAL A 28 0.57 -8.90 -12.96
C VAL A 28 0.21 -9.12 -14.42
N VAL A 29 -0.74 -10.03 -14.64
CA VAL A 29 -1.06 -10.55 -15.97
C VAL A 29 -2.56 -10.45 -16.19
N ASN A 30 -2.95 -9.87 -17.32
CA ASN A 30 -4.33 -9.90 -17.80
C ASN A 30 -4.58 -11.17 -18.60
N VAL A 31 -5.75 -11.78 -18.37
CA VAL A 31 -6.27 -12.92 -19.15
C VAL A 31 -7.71 -12.62 -19.55
N ASP A 32 -8.23 -13.33 -20.54
CA ASP A 32 -9.65 -13.21 -20.90
C ASP A 32 -10.54 -13.63 -19.73
N ALA A 33 -11.55 -12.80 -19.43
CA ALA A 33 -12.53 -13.05 -18.36
C ALA A 33 -13.24 -14.41 -18.52
N ALA A 34 -13.46 -14.86 -19.76
CA ALA A 34 -14.07 -16.14 -20.07
C ALA A 34 -13.17 -17.35 -19.75
N THR A 35 -11.85 -17.15 -19.68
CA THR A 35 -10.86 -18.25 -19.53
C THR A 35 -10.11 -18.22 -18.21
N VAL A 36 -10.37 -17.27 -17.30
CA VAL A 36 -9.64 -17.10 -16.03
C VAL A 36 -9.44 -18.42 -15.27
N ALA A 37 -10.47 -19.27 -15.18
CA ALA A 37 -10.36 -20.54 -14.47
C ALA A 37 -9.38 -21.52 -15.14
N ALA A 38 -9.37 -21.56 -16.47
CA ALA A 38 -8.45 -22.38 -17.25
C ALA A 38 -7.02 -21.81 -17.18
N SER A 39 -6.84 -20.50 -17.35
CA SER A 39 -5.53 -19.85 -17.21
C SER A 39 -4.92 -20.07 -15.83
N LEU A 40 -5.72 -19.97 -14.75
CA LEU A 40 -5.25 -20.28 -13.40
C LEU A 40 -4.79 -21.74 -13.25
N ALA A 41 -5.51 -22.69 -13.87
CA ALA A 41 -5.10 -24.09 -13.84
C ALA A 41 -3.79 -24.31 -14.59
N GLU A 42 -3.64 -23.69 -15.77
CA GLU A 42 -2.43 -23.76 -16.58
C GLU A 42 -1.21 -23.19 -15.85
N TYR A 43 -1.35 -21.98 -15.29
CA TYR A 43 -0.29 -21.36 -14.49
C TYR A 43 0.08 -22.17 -13.25
N ARG A 44 -0.87 -22.87 -12.61
CA ARG A 44 -0.56 -23.76 -11.48
C ARG A 44 0.18 -25.02 -11.90
N ALA A 45 0.00 -25.47 -13.13
CA ALA A 45 0.65 -26.67 -13.67
C ALA A 45 2.05 -26.38 -14.23
N ASP A 46 2.35 -25.13 -14.60
CA ASP A 46 3.66 -24.74 -15.14
C ASP A 46 4.75 -24.77 -14.05
N PRO A 47 5.81 -25.59 -14.18
CA PRO A 47 6.88 -25.68 -13.18
C PRO A 47 7.72 -24.40 -13.03
N ARG A 48 7.59 -23.44 -13.96
CA ARG A 48 8.23 -22.12 -13.88
C ARG A 48 7.47 -21.17 -12.95
N VAL A 49 6.20 -21.45 -12.65
CA VAL A 49 5.33 -20.61 -11.84
C VAL A 49 5.29 -21.13 -10.40
N GLN A 50 5.72 -20.29 -9.46
CA GLN A 50 5.71 -20.65 -8.04
C GLN A 50 4.30 -20.63 -7.42
N SER A 51 3.49 -19.63 -7.78
CA SER A 51 2.12 -19.45 -7.30
C SER A 51 1.34 -18.52 -8.22
N VAL A 52 0.01 -18.67 -8.27
CA VAL A 52 -0.88 -17.78 -9.01
C VAL A 52 -2.20 -17.60 -8.28
N ASP A 53 -2.63 -16.34 -8.19
CA ASP A 53 -3.86 -15.93 -7.55
C ASP A 53 -4.59 -14.89 -8.40
N ARG A 54 -5.90 -14.79 -8.20
CA ARG A 54 -6.70 -13.71 -8.79
C ARG A 54 -6.39 -12.41 -8.07
N ASP A 55 -6.31 -11.33 -8.83
CA ASP A 55 -6.35 -9.99 -8.27
C ASP A 55 -7.69 -9.77 -7.55
N ARG A 56 -7.65 -9.16 -6.35
CA ARG A 56 -8.81 -8.96 -5.48
C ARG A 56 -8.91 -7.50 -5.12
N THR A 57 -10.12 -6.98 -5.13
CA THR A 57 -10.40 -5.62 -4.64
C THR A 57 -10.26 -5.56 -3.12
N ARG A 58 -9.77 -4.43 -2.62
CA ARG A 58 -9.82 -4.04 -1.21
C ARG A 58 -10.40 -2.65 -1.13
N ASP A 59 -11.26 -2.43 -0.15
CA ASP A 59 -11.86 -1.13 0.12
C ASP A 59 -11.21 -0.54 1.38
N ALA A 60 -11.00 0.78 1.40
CA ALA A 60 -10.59 1.48 2.60
C ALA A 60 -11.77 1.58 3.58
N GLU A 61 -11.61 1.06 4.79
CA GLU A 61 -12.65 1.09 5.82
C GLU A 61 -12.48 2.31 6.74
N ALA A 62 -12.85 3.51 6.29
CA ALA A 62 -13.23 4.62 7.18
C ALA A 62 -13.64 5.88 6.42
N THR A 63 -14.41 6.74 7.10
CA THR A 63 -14.79 8.09 6.67
C THR A 63 -14.00 9.10 7.49
N PRO A 64 -13.26 10.03 6.87
CA PRO A 64 -12.41 10.97 7.59
C PRO A 64 -13.16 12.25 7.95
N ASN A 65 -12.98 12.66 9.19
CA ASN A 65 -13.14 14.03 9.67
C ASN A 65 -12.53 14.07 11.09
N ASP A 66 -11.58 14.95 11.39
CA ASP A 66 -11.10 15.08 12.78
C ASP A 66 -10.98 16.55 13.23
N PRO A 67 -12.09 17.16 13.68
CA PRO A 67 -12.10 18.41 14.44
C PRO A 67 -11.76 18.24 15.94
N SER A 68 -11.35 17.03 16.36
CA SER A 68 -11.50 16.48 17.70
C SER A 68 -10.16 16.11 18.37
N TYR A 69 -9.06 16.78 18.03
CA TYR A 69 -7.80 16.65 18.77
C TYR A 69 -7.96 16.69 20.31
N PRO A 70 -8.83 17.55 20.90
CA PRO A 70 -9.10 17.54 22.35
C PRO A 70 -9.72 16.23 22.89
N ASP A 71 -10.32 15.43 22.02
CA ASP A 71 -10.99 14.16 22.34
C ASP A 71 -10.07 12.93 22.14
N GLN A 72 -8.76 13.11 21.88
CA GLN A 72 -7.79 12.02 21.67
C GLN A 72 -7.46 11.26 22.96
N TRP A 73 -8.46 10.59 23.52
CA TRP A 73 -8.44 9.80 24.75
C TRP A 73 -7.39 8.68 24.76
N ALA A 74 -6.94 8.23 23.58
CA ALA A 74 -6.03 7.11 23.44
C ALA A 74 -4.58 7.45 23.87
N LEU A 75 -4.15 8.72 23.76
CA LEU A 75 -2.79 9.13 24.07
C LEU A 75 -2.42 8.96 25.56
N PRO A 76 -3.28 9.36 26.53
CA PRO A 76 -3.07 9.02 27.93
C PRO A 76 -3.06 7.51 28.20
N GLN A 77 -3.84 6.71 27.47
CA GLN A 77 -3.90 5.26 27.71
C GLN A 77 -2.61 4.53 27.30
N ILE A 78 -1.90 5.03 26.29
CA ILE A 78 -0.58 4.51 25.91
C ILE A 78 0.56 5.18 26.70
N GLY A 79 0.24 6.00 27.71
CA GLY A 79 1.21 6.69 28.56
C GLY A 79 2.04 7.74 27.83
N TRP A 80 1.52 8.30 26.73
CA TRP A 80 2.25 9.27 25.92
C TRP A 80 2.62 10.54 26.71
N ASP A 81 1.74 10.96 27.63
CA ASP A 81 1.96 12.06 28.57
C ASP A 81 3.17 11.85 29.49
N GLN A 82 3.54 10.60 29.76
CA GLN A 82 4.71 10.25 30.56
C GLN A 82 5.97 10.07 29.71
N ALA A 83 5.83 9.67 28.46
CA ALA A 83 6.95 9.36 27.55
C ALA A 83 7.44 10.61 26.77
N TYR A 84 6.52 11.48 26.37
CA TYR A 84 6.83 12.68 25.59
C TYR A 84 7.70 13.65 26.41
N GLY A 85 8.84 14.06 25.86
CA GLY A 85 9.80 14.96 26.52
C GLY A 85 10.60 14.36 27.69
N SER A 86 10.25 13.16 28.19
CA SER A 86 10.98 12.49 29.28
C SER A 86 12.11 11.60 28.79
N THR A 87 12.06 11.17 27.52
CA THR A 87 13.11 10.38 26.86
C THR A 87 13.70 11.16 25.70
N THR A 88 15.04 11.26 25.64
CA THR A 88 15.72 11.80 24.46
C THR A 88 15.60 10.82 23.31
N ILE A 89 14.78 11.14 22.32
CA ILE A 89 14.70 10.39 21.07
C ILE A 89 15.89 10.80 20.21
N SER A 90 16.84 9.88 20.01
CA SER A 90 17.98 10.09 19.12
C SER A 90 17.70 9.45 17.76
N GLY A 91 17.74 10.24 16.69
CA GLY A 91 17.62 9.77 15.31
C GLY A 91 16.31 10.20 14.64
N ILE A 92 16.23 9.91 13.34
CA ILE A 92 15.05 10.17 12.50
C ILE A 92 14.57 8.80 11.99
N SER A 93 13.28 8.53 12.12
CA SER A 93 12.64 7.34 11.56
C SER A 93 11.65 7.76 10.48
N THR A 94 11.67 7.07 9.35
CA THR A 94 10.68 7.24 8.29
C THR A 94 9.55 6.23 8.49
N ILE A 95 8.32 6.72 8.58
CA ILE A 95 7.11 5.90 8.64
C ILE A 95 6.47 5.92 7.25
N ALA A 96 6.23 4.75 6.66
CA ALA A 96 5.48 4.62 5.42
C ALA A 96 4.01 4.32 5.74
N VAL A 97 3.12 5.23 5.37
CA VAL A 97 1.67 5.06 5.48
C VAL A 97 1.14 4.65 4.10
N LEU A 98 0.66 3.40 3.98
CA LEU A 98 0.10 2.86 2.74
C LEU A 98 -1.41 3.01 2.78
N ASP A 99 -1.90 4.14 2.29
CA ASP A 99 -3.31 4.52 2.37
C ASP A 99 -3.75 5.36 1.16
N THR A 100 -4.84 6.10 1.26
CA THR A 100 -5.48 6.84 0.15
C THR A 100 -4.74 8.09 -0.33
N GLY A 101 -3.61 8.42 0.29
CA GLY A 101 -2.82 9.63 0.06
C GLY A 101 -2.64 10.43 1.35
N VAL A 102 -1.93 11.54 1.29
CA VAL A 102 -1.83 12.48 2.41
C VAL A 102 -1.91 13.91 1.89
N GLN A 103 -2.88 14.68 2.38
CA GLN A 103 -3.07 16.09 2.02
C GLN A 103 -3.18 16.94 3.29
N SER A 104 -2.06 17.14 3.98
CA SER A 104 -1.96 17.98 5.19
C SER A 104 -0.65 18.76 5.24
N SER A 105 -0.71 19.99 5.74
CA SER A 105 0.47 20.79 6.08
C SER A 105 1.12 20.39 7.40
N ASP A 106 0.37 19.69 8.26
CA ASP A 106 0.74 19.45 9.65
C ASP A 106 1.47 18.12 9.82
N VAL A 107 1.52 17.32 8.74
CA VAL A 107 2.30 16.08 8.67
C VAL A 107 3.57 16.35 7.87
N PRO A 108 4.76 16.23 8.48
CA PRO A 108 6.02 16.36 7.78
C PRO A 108 6.23 15.14 6.88
N SER A 109 5.80 15.25 5.63
CA SER A 109 5.90 14.20 4.63
C SER A 109 7.08 14.43 3.67
N GLY A 110 7.76 13.34 3.31
CA GLY A 110 8.72 13.32 2.21
C GLY A 110 8.03 13.02 0.88
N PRO A 111 8.80 12.79 -0.22
CA PRO A 111 8.21 12.39 -1.49
C PRO A 111 7.34 11.14 -1.35
N GLY A 112 6.09 11.22 -1.79
CA GLY A 112 5.15 10.10 -1.78
C GLY A 112 5.21 9.23 -3.04
N TRP A 113 4.47 8.11 -3.01
CA TRP A 113 4.27 7.24 -4.17
C TRP A 113 2.82 6.74 -4.22
N SER A 114 2.26 6.59 -5.42
CA SER A 114 0.94 6.00 -5.64
C SER A 114 1.06 4.73 -6.47
N ALA A 115 0.50 3.64 -5.95
CA ALA A 115 0.36 2.38 -6.68
C ALA A 115 -0.58 2.48 -7.89
N PHE A 116 -1.41 3.51 -7.93
CA PHE A 116 -2.45 3.70 -8.93
C PHE A 116 -2.16 4.86 -9.89
N GLY A 117 -0.95 5.45 -9.81
CA GLY A 117 -0.51 6.54 -10.69
C GLY A 117 -1.19 7.89 -10.42
N THR A 118 -1.88 8.03 -9.29
CA THR A 118 -2.44 9.31 -8.81
C THR A 118 -1.38 10.16 -8.10
N ASP A 119 -1.69 11.43 -7.85
CA ASP A 119 -0.82 12.27 -7.00
C ASP A 119 -0.93 11.79 -5.54
N PRO A 120 0.17 11.31 -4.91
CA PRO A 120 0.15 10.84 -3.53
C PRO A 120 -0.10 11.95 -2.50
N ASN A 121 0.03 13.22 -2.91
CA ASN A 121 -0.21 14.39 -2.04
C ASN A 121 -1.67 14.87 -2.08
N ILE A 122 -2.52 14.20 -2.87
CA ILE A 122 -3.96 14.46 -2.93
C ILE A 122 -4.68 13.29 -2.31
N ASP A 123 -5.44 13.54 -1.25
CA ASP A 123 -6.21 12.53 -0.54
C ASP A 123 -7.71 12.85 -0.63
N SER A 124 -8.35 12.38 -1.69
CA SER A 124 -9.78 12.61 -1.92
C SER A 124 -10.68 11.82 -0.97
N ASN A 125 -10.16 10.73 -0.38
CA ASN A 125 -10.89 10.01 0.64
C ASN A 125 -10.74 10.76 1.97
N GLY A 126 -9.50 11.04 2.39
CA GLY A 126 -9.09 11.71 3.63
C GLY A 126 -8.58 10.74 4.72
N HIS A 127 -8.78 9.43 4.56
CA HIS A 127 -8.40 8.41 5.54
C HIS A 127 -6.89 8.35 5.73
N GLY A 128 -6.13 8.36 4.64
CA GLY A 128 -4.67 8.38 4.70
C GLY A 128 -4.11 9.61 5.42
N THR A 129 -4.72 10.77 5.22
CA THR A 129 -4.38 12.01 5.95
C THR A 129 -4.62 11.86 7.45
N TRP A 130 -5.74 11.25 7.86
CA TRP A 130 -6.02 11.00 9.27
C TRP A 130 -5.01 10.05 9.92
N ILE A 131 -4.74 8.91 9.28
CA ILE A 131 -3.75 7.93 9.76
C ILE A 131 -2.36 8.55 9.85
N ALA A 132 -1.95 9.34 8.86
CA ALA A 132 -0.67 10.03 8.86
C ALA A 132 -0.55 11.06 9.99
N SER A 133 -1.64 11.79 10.28
CA SER A 133 -1.68 12.73 11.40
C SER A 133 -1.55 12.04 12.76
N ILE A 134 -2.19 10.88 12.97
CA ILE A 134 -1.99 10.08 14.20
C ILE A 134 -0.53 9.65 14.34
N ALA A 135 0.11 9.27 13.24
CA ALA A 135 1.47 8.74 13.25
C ALA A 135 2.54 9.81 13.46
N GLY A 136 2.32 11.04 12.98
CA GLY A 136 3.41 12.01 12.92
C GLY A 136 3.02 13.47 12.73
N ALA A 137 1.80 13.89 13.10
CA ALA A 137 1.48 15.31 13.11
C ALA A 137 2.47 16.08 14.00
N THR A 138 2.90 17.26 13.55
CA THR A 138 3.71 18.16 14.37
C THR A 138 2.87 18.73 15.49
N THR A 139 3.40 18.71 16.71
CA THR A 139 2.83 19.42 17.85
C THR A 139 3.52 20.76 18.03
N ASP A 140 2.76 21.80 18.34
CA ASP A 140 3.24 23.15 18.71
C ASP A 140 4.17 23.15 19.94
#